data_AF-A0ABC9R954-F1
#
_entry.id   AF-A0ABC9R954-F1
#
_cell.length_a   1.000
_cell.length_b   1.000
_cell.length_c   1.000
_cell.angle_alpha   90.00
_cell.angle_beta   90.00
_cell.angle_gamma   90.00
#
_symmetry.space_group_name_H-M   'P 1'
#
loop_
_entity.id
_entity.type
_entity.pdbx_description
1 polymer ?
#
loop_
_entity_poly.entity_id
_entity_poly.type
_entity_poly.pdbx_seq_one_letter_code
_entity_poly.pdbx_strand_id
1 'polypeptide(L)'
;MEWKRSVCFLAIFSFIFSSSTSAQANVVEPVLKNVRSYKIYYGEANEQVIERLSKYDMVIIEPYAFTKEQVQQLKKSGTVVLGYVSVLELESWHKSQVVESDYYYRDGKKMKIEQWDTYIMNLADEHYRGIVVNKVKQQVIGKGIDGVFLDTAGDIDDYFYDQPSTQGKFREAYVNLLKEIKSVDSNLLLIQNWGFDTIKNTSLNFIHGVLWEDFNKQVIAKDEWSQKWMRYFKQQSNKIVTFTVTPDNVSKKYSSTNGFVPTINPNDIYDK
;
A
#
# COMPACT_ATOMS: atom_id res chain seq x y z
N MET A 1 -46.73 -36.59 54.79
CA MET A 1 -47.09 -36.69 53.37
C MET A 1 -46.47 -35.53 52.63
N GLU A 2 -45.37 -35.81 51.94
CA GLU A 2 -44.97 -35.13 50.69
C GLU A 2 -46.05 -35.48 49.62
N TRP A 3 -46.15 -34.97 48.39
CA TRP A 3 -45.33 -34.13 47.50
C TRP A 3 -46.29 -33.71 46.34
N LYS A 4 -46.15 -32.66 45.50
CA LYS A 4 -45.10 -31.69 45.13
C LYS A 4 -45.74 -30.28 44.97
N ARG A 5 -44.92 -29.25 44.76
CA ARG A 5 -45.33 -27.99 44.08
C ARG A 5 -44.83 -28.03 42.64
N SER A 6 -45.69 -27.80 41.65
CA SER A 6 -45.28 -27.70 40.24
C SER A 6 -44.80 -26.28 39.93
N VAL A 7 -43.51 -26.14 39.65
CA VAL A 7 -42.90 -24.87 39.21
C VAL A 7 -43.10 -24.73 37.69
N CYS A 8 -43.86 -23.72 37.28
CA CYS A 8 -43.93 -23.35 35.86
C CYS A 8 -42.67 -22.59 35.46
N PHE A 9 -41.79 -23.23 34.68
CA PHE A 9 -40.68 -22.54 34.02
C PHE A 9 -41.20 -21.65 32.88
N LEU A 10 -41.20 -20.35 33.09
CA LEU A 10 -41.32 -19.37 32.01
C LEU A 10 -40.03 -19.36 31.20
N ALA A 11 -40.04 -20.04 30.05
CA ALA A 11 -38.94 -20.00 29.09
C ALA A 11 -38.88 -18.61 28.44
N ILE A 12 -37.98 -17.77 28.93
CA ILE A 12 -37.66 -16.48 28.30
C ILE A 12 -36.93 -16.78 26.98
N PHE A 13 -37.65 -16.66 25.86
CA PHE A 13 -37.05 -16.66 24.53
C PHE A 13 -36.25 -15.37 24.34
N SER A 14 -34.99 -15.41 24.76
CA SER A 14 -33.99 -14.40 24.39
C SER A 14 -33.79 -14.44 22.88
N PHE A 15 -34.48 -13.55 22.15
CA PHE A 15 -34.18 -13.26 20.76
C PHE A 15 -32.77 -12.68 20.68
N ILE A 16 -31.78 -13.55 20.49
CA ILE A 16 -30.46 -13.15 20.04
C ILE A 16 -30.66 -12.58 18.64
N PHE A 17 -30.69 -11.24 18.55
CA PHE A 17 -30.41 -10.57 17.29
C PHE A 17 -29.00 -10.95 16.88
N SER A 18 -28.90 -12.01 16.09
CA SER A 18 -27.73 -12.25 15.26
C SER A 18 -27.67 -11.07 14.31
N SER A 19 -26.83 -10.09 14.66
CA SER A 19 -26.37 -9.09 13.72
C SER A 19 -25.56 -9.81 12.66
N SER A 20 -26.28 -10.35 11.67
CA SER A 20 -25.72 -10.66 10.37
C SER A 20 -25.15 -9.35 9.85
N THR A 21 -23.86 -9.13 10.12
CA THR A 21 -23.05 -8.13 9.47
C THR A 21 -23.05 -8.49 8.00
N SER A 22 -24.04 -7.95 7.28
CA SER A 22 -24.00 -7.85 5.82
C SER A 22 -22.62 -7.30 5.51
N ALA A 23 -21.77 -8.10 4.86
CA ALA A 23 -20.42 -7.69 4.53
C ALA A 23 -20.53 -6.34 3.83
N GLN A 24 -20.08 -5.27 4.51
CA GLN A 24 -20.03 -3.95 3.90
C GLN A 24 -19.10 -4.13 2.71
N ALA A 25 -19.69 -4.12 1.50
CA ALA A 25 -18.93 -4.32 0.28
C ALA A 25 -17.80 -3.30 0.30
N ASN A 26 -16.54 -3.75 0.24
CA ASN A 26 -15.38 -2.88 0.36
C ASN A 26 -15.55 -1.69 -0.60
N VAL A 27 -15.81 -0.52 -0.02
CA VAL A 27 -16.05 0.73 -0.76
C VAL A 27 -14.72 1.47 -0.80
N VAL A 28 -14.36 2.04 -1.95
CA VAL A 28 -13.21 2.96 -2.03
C VAL A 28 -13.27 3.98 -0.90
N GLU A 29 -12.16 4.14 -0.19
CA GLU A 29 -12.02 5.10 0.90
C GLU A 29 -12.48 6.50 0.47
N PRO A 30 -13.39 7.17 1.22
CA PRO A 30 -13.99 8.43 0.80
C PRO A 30 -12.99 9.53 0.46
N VAL A 31 -11.85 9.57 1.15
CA VAL A 31 -10.77 10.54 0.90
C VAL A 31 -10.09 10.30 -0.46
N LEU A 32 -9.84 9.04 -0.84
CA LEU A 32 -9.20 8.71 -2.12
C LEU A 32 -10.15 8.88 -3.32
N LYS A 33 -11.47 8.75 -3.13
CA LYS A 33 -12.47 9.03 -4.18
C LYS A 33 -12.36 10.44 -4.78
N ASN A 34 -11.84 11.40 -4.02
CA ASN A 34 -11.76 12.81 -4.41
C ASN A 34 -10.40 13.19 -5.01
N VAL A 35 -9.38 12.32 -4.92
CA VAL A 35 -8.07 12.58 -5.52
C VAL A 35 -8.20 12.62 -7.05
N ARG A 36 -7.79 13.72 -7.67
CA ARG A 36 -7.77 13.94 -9.14
C ARG A 36 -6.38 14.27 -9.65
N SER A 37 -5.50 14.72 -8.75
CA SER A 37 -4.12 15.11 -8.97
C SER A 37 -3.25 14.56 -7.84
N TYR A 38 -2.10 14.02 -8.20
CA TYR A 38 -1.08 13.65 -7.21
C TYR A 38 0.33 13.81 -7.77
N LYS A 39 1.31 13.88 -6.87
CA LYS A 39 2.74 13.96 -7.19
C LYS A 39 3.53 13.05 -6.25
N ILE A 40 4.52 12.36 -6.81
CA ILE A 40 5.55 11.65 -6.05
C ILE A 40 6.76 12.59 -5.94
N TYR A 41 7.31 12.74 -4.74
CA TYR A 41 8.46 13.60 -4.48
C TYR A 41 9.36 13.07 -3.34
N TYR A 42 10.57 12.63 -3.68
CA TYR A 42 11.54 12.04 -2.74
C TYR A 42 12.75 12.95 -2.44
N GLY A 43 12.73 14.20 -2.92
CA GLY A 43 13.75 15.20 -2.60
C GLY A 43 13.55 15.83 -1.21
N GLU A 44 14.51 16.67 -0.81
CA GLU A 44 14.44 17.44 0.45
C GLU A 44 13.33 18.49 0.43
N ALA A 45 12.70 18.72 1.58
CA ALA A 45 11.62 19.70 1.72
C ALA A 45 12.13 21.11 2.04
N ASN A 46 11.70 22.09 1.24
CA ASN A 46 11.87 23.52 1.50
C ASN A 46 10.56 24.29 1.20
N GLU A 47 10.51 25.58 1.50
CA GLU A 47 9.28 26.38 1.36
C GLU A 47 8.67 26.34 -0.06
N GLN A 48 9.50 26.40 -1.11
CA GLN A 48 9.04 26.34 -2.51
C GLN A 48 8.48 24.95 -2.85
N VAL A 49 9.11 23.89 -2.32
CA VAL A 49 8.61 22.51 -2.45
C VAL A 49 7.26 22.37 -1.75
N ILE A 50 7.10 22.87 -0.53
CA ILE A 50 5.82 22.82 0.20
C ILE A 50 4.72 23.59 -0.53
N GLU A 51 4.98 24.82 -0.99
CA GLU A 51 4.02 25.61 -1.77
C GLU A 51 3.59 24.89 -3.05
N ARG A 52 4.52 24.22 -3.73
CA ARG A 52 4.26 23.44 -4.94
C ARG A 52 3.48 22.16 -4.68
N LEU A 53 3.84 21.41 -3.63
CA LEU A 53 3.20 20.14 -3.28
C LEU A 53 1.79 20.35 -2.70
N SER A 54 1.54 21.50 -2.05
CA SER A 54 0.21 21.92 -1.55
C SER A 54 -0.83 22.18 -2.65
N LYS A 55 -0.48 22.04 -3.93
CA LYS A 55 -1.35 22.24 -5.09
C LYS A 55 -1.91 20.92 -5.66
N TYR A 56 -1.60 19.80 -5.01
CA TYR A 56 -2.10 18.46 -5.37
C TYR A 56 -3.07 17.94 -4.30
N ASP A 57 -4.05 17.14 -4.71
CA ASP A 57 -4.99 16.51 -3.77
C ASP A 57 -4.28 15.46 -2.89
N MET A 58 -3.21 14.84 -3.41
CA MET A 58 -2.40 13.85 -2.71
C MET A 58 -0.92 13.98 -3.07
N VAL A 59 -0.01 13.70 -2.13
CA VAL A 59 1.41 13.54 -2.41
C VAL A 59 1.97 12.28 -1.77
N ILE A 60 2.93 11.66 -2.45
CA ILE A 60 3.75 10.57 -1.91
C ILE A 60 5.14 11.15 -1.67
N ILE A 61 5.59 11.14 -0.43
CA ILE A 61 6.87 11.72 -0.01
C ILE A 61 7.77 10.66 0.62
N GLU A 62 9.08 10.88 0.58
CA GLU A 62 10.02 10.17 1.46
C GLU A 62 9.92 10.78 2.87
N PRO A 63 9.44 10.04 3.88
CA PRO A 63 9.21 10.61 5.20
C PRO A 63 10.43 11.26 5.85
N TYR A 64 11.67 10.77 5.66
CA TYR A 64 12.83 11.38 6.34
C TYR A 64 13.08 12.82 5.90
N ALA A 65 12.80 13.14 4.64
CA ALA A 65 13.09 14.42 3.98
C ALA A 65 12.13 15.57 4.40
N PHE A 66 11.15 15.29 5.27
CA PHE A 66 10.12 16.23 5.72
C PHE A 66 10.03 16.26 7.26
N THR A 67 9.87 17.45 7.84
CA THR A 67 9.53 17.62 9.26
C THR A 67 8.02 17.45 9.49
N LYS A 68 7.64 17.28 10.77
CA LYS A 68 6.22 17.21 11.17
C LYS A 68 5.46 18.50 10.84
N GLU A 69 6.11 19.64 10.97
CA GLU A 69 5.57 20.97 10.69
C GLU A 69 5.32 21.15 9.19
N GLN A 70 6.24 20.67 8.34
CA GLN A 70 6.09 20.65 6.89
C GLN A 70 4.96 19.71 6.44
N VAL A 71 4.84 18.51 7.01
CA VAL A 71 3.69 17.62 6.79
C VAL A 71 2.38 18.30 7.19
N GLN A 72 2.35 19.01 8.34
CA GLN A 72 1.16 19.77 8.75
C GLN A 72 0.84 20.95 7.81
N GLN A 73 1.83 21.60 7.20
CA GLN A 73 1.60 22.65 6.19
C GLN A 73 0.89 22.08 4.96
N LEU A 74 1.38 20.96 4.42
CA LEU A 74 0.74 20.24 3.32
C LEU A 74 -0.72 19.89 3.68
N LYS A 75 -0.93 19.24 4.83
CA LYS A 75 -2.27 18.81 5.27
C LYS A 75 -3.24 19.97 5.50
N LYS A 76 -2.77 21.13 5.96
CA LYS A 76 -3.60 22.35 6.10
C LYS A 76 -4.11 22.90 4.77
N SER A 77 -3.46 22.60 3.65
CA SER A 77 -3.95 22.94 2.31
C SER A 77 -5.02 21.97 1.77
N GLY A 78 -5.27 20.86 2.47
CA GLY A 78 -6.16 19.78 2.01
C GLY A 78 -5.43 18.63 1.30
N THR A 79 -4.13 18.74 1.07
CA THR A 79 -3.30 17.66 0.51
C THR A 79 -3.23 16.46 1.44
N VAL A 80 -3.62 15.27 0.94
CA VAL A 80 -3.38 13.98 1.59
C VAL A 80 -1.90 13.61 1.47
N VAL A 81 -1.22 13.29 2.56
CA VAL A 81 0.21 12.96 2.55
C VAL A 81 0.40 11.47 2.80
N LEU A 82 1.12 10.79 1.91
CA LEU A 82 1.52 9.38 2.06
C LEU A 82 3.05 9.28 2.20
N GLY A 83 3.50 8.42 3.11
CA GLY A 83 4.91 8.18 3.35
C GLY A 83 5.40 6.91 2.66
N TYR A 84 6.46 7.03 1.87
CA TYR A 84 7.19 5.92 1.27
C TYR A 84 7.74 4.95 2.33
N VAL A 85 7.52 3.64 2.11
CA VAL A 85 8.10 2.54 2.87
C VAL A 85 8.37 1.39 1.91
N SER A 86 9.63 0.99 1.75
CA SER A 86 9.97 -0.26 1.04
C SER A 86 9.67 -1.46 1.95
N VAL A 87 8.93 -2.45 1.45
CA VAL A 87 8.47 -3.59 2.27
C VAL A 87 9.27 -4.87 2.05
N LEU A 88 9.93 -5.05 0.90
CA LEU A 88 10.66 -6.27 0.55
C LEU A 88 12.14 -6.06 0.30
N GLU A 89 12.60 -4.82 0.09
CA GLU A 89 14.02 -4.51 -0.11
C GLU A 89 14.66 -3.82 1.11
N LEU A 90 15.98 -3.93 1.23
CA LEU A 90 16.78 -3.30 2.28
C LEU A 90 16.86 -1.78 2.14
N GLU A 91 15.85 -1.09 2.67
CA GLU A 91 15.85 0.36 2.78
C GLU A 91 16.98 0.88 3.70
N SER A 92 17.53 2.07 3.39
CA SER A 92 18.59 2.67 4.20
C SER A 92 18.21 2.93 5.67
N TRP A 93 16.92 3.17 5.98
CA TRP A 93 16.44 3.29 7.36
C TRP A 93 16.44 1.94 8.12
N HIS A 94 16.33 0.81 7.42
CA HIS A 94 16.39 -0.54 8.00
C HIS A 94 17.83 -0.98 8.35
N LYS A 95 18.85 -0.47 7.64
CA LYS A 95 20.24 -0.99 7.67
C LYS A 95 20.89 -1.15 9.04
N SER A 96 20.57 -0.32 10.03
CA SER A 96 21.12 -0.41 11.39
C SER A 96 20.33 -1.31 12.34
N GLN A 97 19.14 -1.77 11.92
CA GLN A 97 18.22 -2.57 12.72
C GLN A 97 18.20 -4.05 12.29
N VAL A 98 18.57 -4.34 11.04
CA VAL A 98 18.49 -5.70 10.48
C VAL A 98 19.58 -6.65 11.00
N VAL A 99 19.20 -7.91 11.22
CA VAL A 99 20.09 -9.03 11.55
C VAL A 99 20.16 -10.04 10.40
N GLU A 100 21.01 -11.06 10.51
CA GLU A 100 21.28 -12.00 9.41
C GLU A 100 20.04 -12.80 8.97
N SER A 101 19.09 -13.10 9.88
CA SER A 101 17.84 -13.82 9.53
C SER A 101 16.83 -12.98 8.75
N ASP A 102 16.95 -11.65 8.80
CA ASP A 102 16.08 -10.74 8.06
C ASP A 102 16.38 -10.74 6.56
N TYR A 103 17.53 -11.26 6.12
CA TYR A 103 17.86 -11.36 4.69
C TYR A 103 17.22 -12.60 4.08
N TYR A 104 16.68 -12.47 2.86
CA TYR A 104 16.26 -13.65 2.10
C TYR A 104 17.46 -14.28 1.39
N TYR A 105 17.57 -15.61 1.48
CA TYR A 105 18.63 -16.39 0.85
C TYR A 105 18.11 -17.20 -0.33
N ARG A 106 18.80 -17.10 -1.46
CA ARG A 106 18.66 -17.98 -2.62
C ARG A 106 20.01 -18.67 -2.85
N ASP A 107 20.00 -19.99 -2.98
CA ASP A 107 21.19 -20.82 -3.19
C ASP A 107 22.34 -20.56 -2.20
N GLY A 108 21.98 -20.33 -0.92
CA GLY A 108 22.94 -20.08 0.16
C GLY A 108 23.55 -18.66 0.17
N LYS A 109 23.04 -17.73 -0.65
CA LYS A 109 23.51 -16.33 -0.70
C LYS A 109 22.36 -15.37 -0.46
N LYS A 110 22.66 -14.21 0.16
CA LYS A 110 21.73 -13.08 0.25
C LYS A 110 21.32 -12.68 -1.17
N MET A 111 20.02 -12.60 -1.42
CA MET A 111 19.51 -12.21 -2.74
C MET A 111 19.68 -10.70 -2.93
N LYS A 112 20.60 -10.31 -3.82
CA LYS A 112 20.88 -8.91 -4.15
C LYS A 112 20.14 -8.48 -5.43
N ILE A 113 19.55 -7.29 -5.44
CA ILE A 113 19.00 -6.63 -6.61
C ILE A 113 20.03 -5.58 -7.08
N GLU A 114 20.78 -5.90 -8.14
CA GLU A 114 21.91 -5.09 -8.60
C GLU A 114 21.50 -3.72 -9.15
N GLN A 115 20.28 -3.59 -9.71
CA GLN A 115 19.76 -2.34 -10.25
C GLN A 115 19.64 -1.21 -9.20
N TRP A 116 19.32 -1.59 -7.96
CA TRP A 116 19.05 -0.66 -6.85
C TRP A 116 20.06 -0.78 -5.70
N ASP A 117 21.14 -1.56 -5.88
CA ASP A 117 22.18 -1.87 -4.87
C ASP A 117 21.61 -2.28 -3.49
N THR A 118 20.61 -3.16 -3.52
CA THR A 118 19.81 -3.54 -2.35
C THR A 118 19.65 -5.06 -2.23
N TYR A 119 19.05 -5.53 -1.15
CA TYR A 119 18.82 -6.95 -0.88
C TYR A 119 17.34 -7.24 -0.67
N ILE A 120 16.86 -8.36 -1.18
CA ILE A 120 15.55 -8.89 -0.81
C ILE A 120 15.60 -9.37 0.64
N MET A 121 14.61 -8.93 1.40
CA MET A 121 14.45 -9.19 2.82
C MET A 121 13.40 -10.28 3.03
N ASN A 122 13.58 -11.07 4.07
CA ASN A 122 12.73 -12.18 4.45
C ASN A 122 11.48 -11.66 5.17
N LEU A 123 10.46 -11.24 4.40
CA LEU A 123 9.20 -10.71 4.96
C LEU A 123 8.46 -11.72 5.86
N ALA A 124 8.73 -13.02 5.71
CA ALA A 124 8.19 -14.04 6.60
C ALA A 124 8.78 -13.97 8.03
N ASP A 125 9.95 -13.36 8.23
CA ASP A 125 10.50 -13.09 9.56
C ASP A 125 9.70 -12.00 10.29
N GLU A 126 9.28 -12.29 11.51
CA GLU A 126 8.58 -11.35 12.39
C GLU A 126 9.47 -10.19 12.83
N HIS A 127 10.78 -10.41 12.95
CA HIS A 127 11.73 -9.36 13.30
C HIS A 127 11.79 -8.30 12.20
N TYR A 128 11.99 -8.69 10.95
CA TYR A 128 11.97 -7.78 9.81
C TYR A 128 10.65 -7.04 9.65
N ARG A 129 9.48 -7.70 9.78
CA ARG A 129 8.19 -6.98 9.78
C ARG A 129 8.08 -5.99 10.92
N GLY A 130 8.57 -6.35 12.11
CA GLY A 130 8.68 -5.45 13.26
C GLY A 130 9.48 -4.17 12.95
N ILE A 131 10.58 -4.29 12.19
CA ILE A 131 11.37 -3.15 11.70
C ILE A 131 10.52 -2.27 10.75
N VAL A 132 9.86 -2.84 9.75
CA VAL A 132 9.01 -2.09 8.81
C VAL A 132 7.87 -1.36 9.53
N VAL A 133 7.20 -2.02 10.48
CA VAL A 133 6.17 -1.42 11.33
C VAL A 133 6.74 -0.32 12.23
N ASN A 134 7.99 -0.44 12.67
CA ASN A 134 8.69 0.62 13.41
C ASN A 134 8.96 1.85 12.52
N LYS A 135 9.27 1.69 11.22
CA LYS A 135 9.36 2.83 10.28
C LYS A 135 8.02 3.58 10.23
N VAL A 136 6.91 2.84 10.06
CA VAL A 136 5.56 3.42 10.02
C VAL A 136 5.23 4.17 11.32
N LYS A 137 5.50 3.58 12.49
CA LYS A 137 5.30 4.24 13.80
C LYS A 137 6.05 5.57 13.89
N GLN A 138 7.35 5.57 13.58
CA GLN A 138 8.20 6.74 13.82
C GLN A 138 8.05 7.82 12.74
N GLN A 139 8.07 7.41 11.46
CA GLN A 139 8.19 8.33 10.34
C GLN A 139 6.84 8.69 9.71
N VAL A 140 5.85 7.81 9.75
CA VAL A 140 4.49 8.08 9.23
C VAL A 140 3.62 8.65 10.34
N ILE A 141 3.32 7.85 11.37
CA ILE A 141 2.40 8.24 12.46
C ILE A 141 3.00 9.37 13.30
N GLY A 142 4.28 9.27 13.70
CA GLY A 142 4.96 10.30 14.50
C GLY A 142 4.95 11.70 13.87
N LYS A 143 5.02 11.78 12.52
CA LYS A 143 4.94 13.00 11.73
C LYS A 143 3.51 13.41 11.33
N GLY A 144 2.52 12.55 11.59
CA GLY A 144 1.11 12.82 11.28
C GLY A 144 0.76 12.71 9.80
N ILE A 145 1.49 11.88 9.05
CA ILE A 145 1.23 11.51 7.65
C ILE A 145 -0.06 10.65 7.60
N ASP A 146 -0.87 10.78 6.54
CA ASP A 146 -2.20 10.14 6.42
C ASP A 146 -2.17 8.65 6.05
N GLY A 147 -1.03 8.16 5.57
CA GLY A 147 -0.90 6.78 5.12
C GLY A 147 0.48 6.37 4.68
N VAL A 148 0.57 5.10 4.27
CA VAL A 148 1.78 4.43 3.81
C VAL A 148 1.65 4.13 2.32
N PHE A 149 2.66 4.52 1.56
CA PHE A 149 2.92 4.01 0.23
C PHE A 149 3.91 2.86 0.35
N LEU A 150 3.42 1.65 0.07
CA LEU A 150 4.08 0.37 0.29
C LEU A 150 4.77 -0.04 -1.02
N ASP A 151 6.03 0.32 -1.15
CA ASP A 151 6.85 -0.03 -2.31
C ASP A 151 7.47 -1.42 -2.17
N THR A 152 8.02 -1.96 -3.26
CA THR A 152 8.67 -3.28 -3.39
C THR A 152 7.78 -4.48 -3.04
N ALA A 153 6.46 -4.28 -2.90
CA ALA A 153 5.50 -5.36 -2.86
C ALA A 153 5.38 -6.12 -4.20
N GLY A 154 5.80 -5.48 -5.31
CA GLY A 154 5.89 -6.07 -6.65
C GLY A 154 6.85 -7.26 -6.74
N ASP A 155 7.96 -7.19 -6.00
CA ASP A 155 9.02 -8.19 -5.91
C ASP A 155 8.52 -9.60 -5.58
N ILE A 156 7.42 -9.71 -4.83
CA ILE A 156 6.74 -10.99 -4.54
C ILE A 156 6.27 -11.67 -5.82
N ASP A 157 5.75 -10.90 -6.78
CA ASP A 157 5.34 -11.40 -8.09
C ASP A 157 6.57 -11.58 -8.99
N ASP A 158 7.48 -10.60 -9.05
CA ASP A 158 8.57 -10.56 -10.03
C ASP A 158 9.71 -11.57 -9.75
N TYR A 159 10.07 -11.79 -8.49
CA TYR A 159 11.22 -12.64 -8.14
C TYR A 159 10.87 -14.05 -7.66
N PHE A 160 9.58 -14.35 -7.43
CA PHE A 160 9.13 -15.63 -6.88
C PHE A 160 8.04 -16.35 -7.70
N TYR A 161 7.71 -15.87 -8.91
CA TYR A 161 6.72 -16.52 -9.79
C TYR A 161 7.02 -18.00 -10.08
N ASP A 162 8.29 -18.39 -10.06
CA ASP A 162 8.79 -19.75 -10.30
C ASP A 162 8.77 -20.65 -9.05
N GLN A 163 8.48 -20.09 -7.88
CA GLN A 163 8.49 -20.78 -6.58
C GLN A 163 7.15 -20.61 -5.85
N PRO A 164 6.06 -21.27 -6.28
CA PRO A 164 4.71 -21.04 -5.74
C PRO A 164 4.59 -21.17 -4.22
N SER A 165 5.35 -22.09 -3.60
CA SER A 165 5.36 -22.24 -2.13
C SER A 165 6.03 -21.07 -1.42
N THR A 166 7.15 -20.57 -1.93
CA THR A 166 7.84 -19.40 -1.38
C THR A 166 6.99 -18.14 -1.59
N GLN A 167 6.47 -17.95 -2.81
CA GLN A 167 5.58 -16.84 -3.14
C GLN A 167 4.32 -16.83 -2.27
N GLY A 168 3.71 -17.99 -2.01
CA GLY A 168 2.58 -18.12 -1.09
C GLY A 168 2.91 -17.62 0.33
N LYS A 169 4.06 -18.02 0.89
CA LYS A 169 4.52 -17.55 2.21
C LYS A 169 4.77 -16.05 2.23
N PHE A 170 5.39 -15.49 1.19
CA PHE A 170 5.62 -14.05 1.07
C PHE A 170 4.29 -13.26 0.97
N ARG A 171 3.29 -13.77 0.24
CA ARG A 171 1.94 -13.19 0.16
C ARG A 171 1.20 -13.24 1.51
N GLU A 172 1.34 -14.32 2.27
CA GLU A 172 0.77 -14.44 3.62
C GLU A 172 1.46 -13.45 4.58
N ALA A 173 2.79 -13.41 4.57
CA ALA A 173 3.59 -12.50 5.38
C ALA A 173 3.31 -11.02 5.06
N TYR A 174 3.07 -10.69 3.79
CA TYR A 174 2.64 -9.35 3.38
C TYR A 174 1.26 -8.99 3.94
N VAL A 175 0.28 -9.89 3.89
CA VAL A 175 -1.01 -9.64 4.55
C VAL A 175 -0.86 -9.49 6.07
N ASN A 176 0.08 -10.20 6.70
CA ASN A 176 0.37 -10.00 8.12
C ASN A 176 0.99 -8.61 8.37
N LEU A 177 1.94 -8.15 7.54
CA LEU A 177 2.45 -6.78 7.60
C LEU A 177 1.32 -5.73 7.49
N LEU A 178 0.40 -5.88 6.53
CA LEU A 178 -0.73 -4.95 6.35
C LEU A 178 -1.63 -4.90 7.58
N LYS A 179 -1.94 -6.06 8.18
CA LYS A 179 -2.71 -6.15 9.44
C LYS A 179 -1.94 -5.55 10.62
N GLU A 180 -0.65 -5.83 10.74
CA GLU A 180 0.23 -5.30 11.79
C GLU A 180 0.26 -3.76 11.71
N ILE A 181 0.42 -3.17 10.52
CA ILE A 181 0.32 -1.71 10.30
C ILE A 181 -1.05 -1.18 10.74
N LYS A 182 -2.16 -1.79 10.28
CA LYS A 182 -3.53 -1.33 10.63
C LYS A 182 -3.89 -1.57 12.08
N SER A 183 -3.17 -2.42 12.81
CA SER A 183 -3.31 -2.60 14.26
C SER A 183 -2.67 -1.48 15.08
N VAL A 184 -1.71 -0.75 14.48
CA VAL A 184 -1.08 0.42 15.10
C VAL A 184 -1.95 1.66 14.89
N ASP A 185 -2.47 1.86 13.68
CA ASP A 185 -3.50 2.86 13.38
C ASP A 185 -4.39 2.37 12.24
N SER A 186 -5.67 2.13 12.57
CA SER A 186 -6.67 1.64 11.63
C SER A 186 -7.07 2.67 10.57
N ASN A 187 -6.77 3.95 10.77
CA ASN A 187 -7.12 5.02 9.84
C ASN A 187 -6.11 5.19 8.70
N LEU A 188 -4.90 4.66 8.83
CA LEU A 188 -3.85 4.81 7.81
C LEU A 188 -4.31 4.35 6.44
N LEU A 189 -4.11 5.20 5.45
CA LEU A 189 -4.29 4.84 4.05
C LEU A 189 -3.16 3.91 3.60
N LEU A 190 -3.47 2.78 2.97
CA LEU A 190 -2.47 1.88 2.41
C LEU A 190 -2.57 1.85 0.89
N ILE A 191 -1.51 2.27 0.20
CA ILE A 191 -1.39 2.18 -1.26
C ILE A 191 -0.20 1.29 -1.59
N GLN A 192 -0.41 0.28 -2.43
CA GLN A 192 0.64 -0.65 -2.85
C GLN A 192 1.26 -0.23 -4.19
N ASN A 193 2.58 -0.31 -4.34
CA ASN A 193 3.22 -0.27 -5.66
C ASN A 193 3.26 -1.67 -6.30
N TRP A 194 2.93 -1.77 -7.59
CA TRP A 194 3.01 -3.01 -8.37
C TRP A 194 2.33 -4.23 -7.69
N GLY A 195 2.80 -5.44 -7.97
CA GLY A 195 2.36 -6.69 -7.32
C GLY A 195 0.91 -7.07 -7.62
N PHE A 196 0.51 -7.02 -8.90
CA PHE A 196 -0.90 -7.16 -9.31
C PHE A 196 -1.49 -8.55 -9.07
N ASP A 197 -0.71 -9.63 -9.22
CA ASP A 197 -1.16 -10.97 -8.86
C ASP A 197 -1.19 -11.13 -7.33
N THR A 198 -0.28 -10.51 -6.60
CA THR A 198 -0.36 -10.39 -5.13
C THR A 198 -1.62 -9.63 -4.69
N ILE A 199 -2.00 -8.51 -5.33
CA ILE A 199 -3.27 -7.81 -5.06
C ILE A 199 -4.46 -8.72 -5.28
N LYS A 200 -4.52 -9.36 -6.45
CA LYS A 200 -5.63 -10.24 -6.82
C LYS A 200 -5.81 -11.41 -5.88
N ASN A 201 -4.72 -12.01 -5.41
CA ASN A 201 -4.76 -13.23 -4.60
C ASN A 201 -4.79 -12.97 -3.09
N THR A 202 -4.29 -11.83 -2.59
CA THR A 202 -4.13 -11.61 -1.14
C THR A 202 -4.47 -10.18 -0.64
N SER A 203 -3.92 -9.11 -1.24
CA SER A 203 -3.94 -7.78 -0.59
C SER A 203 -5.13 -6.87 -0.94
N LEU A 204 -5.95 -7.19 -1.95
CA LEU A 204 -7.07 -6.34 -2.43
C LEU A 204 -8.01 -5.81 -1.33
N ASN A 205 -8.24 -6.58 -0.27
CA ASN A 205 -9.17 -6.21 0.81
C ASN A 205 -8.48 -5.49 1.99
N PHE A 206 -7.17 -5.24 1.90
CA PHE A 206 -6.34 -4.63 2.94
C PHE A 206 -5.72 -3.30 2.50
N ILE A 207 -5.76 -2.98 1.20
CA ILE A 207 -5.26 -1.73 0.61
C ILE A 207 -6.41 -0.89 0.07
N HIS A 208 -6.19 0.42 -0.09
CA HIS A 208 -7.18 1.35 -0.64
C HIS A 208 -6.79 1.85 -2.04
N GLY A 209 -5.56 1.59 -2.48
CA GLY A 209 -5.10 1.94 -3.81
C GLY A 209 -3.91 1.10 -4.29
N VAL A 210 -3.67 1.17 -5.60
CA VAL A 210 -2.51 0.60 -6.28
C VAL A 210 -1.85 1.66 -7.15
N LEU A 211 -0.52 1.72 -7.19
CA LEU A 211 0.25 2.45 -8.20
C LEU A 211 0.74 1.49 -9.29
N TRP A 212 0.60 1.93 -10.53
CA TRP A 212 1.18 1.28 -11.71
C TRP A 212 2.16 2.28 -12.36
N GLU A 213 3.46 2.01 -12.27
CA GLU A 213 4.49 2.81 -12.93
C GLU A 213 4.65 2.43 -14.41
N ASP A 214 5.46 3.17 -15.16
CA ASP A 214 5.65 2.94 -16.61
C ASP A 214 4.35 2.77 -17.41
N PHE A 215 3.30 3.52 -17.06
CA PHE A 215 2.01 3.45 -17.75
C PHE A 215 2.09 4.15 -19.11
N ASN A 216 2.84 3.57 -20.04
CA ASN A 216 3.08 4.07 -21.37
C ASN A 216 2.04 3.51 -22.35
N LYS A 217 1.20 4.39 -22.92
CA LYS A 217 0.16 3.99 -23.87
C LYS A 217 0.71 3.21 -25.07
N GLN A 218 1.91 3.56 -25.55
CA GLN A 218 2.49 2.96 -26.76
C GLN A 218 2.74 1.45 -26.61
N VAL A 219 3.04 1.02 -25.37
CA VAL A 219 3.23 -0.38 -24.97
C VAL A 219 1.88 -0.97 -24.53
N ILE A 220 1.25 -0.38 -23.50
CA ILE A 220 0.07 -0.93 -22.81
C ILE A 220 -1.12 -1.15 -23.75
N ALA A 221 -1.31 -0.31 -24.78
CA ALA A 221 -2.43 -0.46 -25.71
C ALA A 221 -2.33 -1.70 -26.63
N LYS A 222 -1.17 -2.36 -26.69
CA LYS A 222 -0.90 -3.54 -27.53
C LYS A 222 -0.53 -4.79 -26.73
N ASP A 223 -0.05 -4.62 -25.51
CA ASP A 223 0.33 -5.73 -24.64
C ASP A 223 -0.89 -6.40 -23.97
N GLU A 224 -1.05 -7.71 -24.17
CA GLU A 224 -2.17 -8.49 -23.63
C GLU A 224 -2.16 -8.56 -22.10
N TRP A 225 -0.97 -8.62 -21.48
CA TRP A 225 -0.81 -8.66 -20.03
C TRP A 225 -1.31 -7.37 -19.39
N SER A 226 -0.91 -6.22 -19.96
CA SER A 226 -1.37 -4.90 -19.54
C SER A 226 -2.87 -4.73 -19.79
N GLN A 227 -3.39 -5.17 -20.93
CA GLN A 227 -4.83 -5.13 -21.21
C GLN A 227 -5.65 -6.03 -20.26
N LYS A 228 -5.11 -7.16 -19.80
CA LYS A 228 -5.71 -8.00 -18.72
C LYS A 228 -5.78 -7.22 -17.42
N TRP A 229 -4.68 -6.61 -16.96
CA TRP A 229 -4.65 -5.88 -15.68
C TRP A 229 -5.45 -4.59 -15.68
N MET A 230 -5.42 -3.82 -16.77
CA MET A 230 -6.27 -2.64 -16.93
C MET A 230 -7.76 -3.01 -16.83
N ARG A 231 -8.19 -4.14 -17.44
CA ARG A 231 -9.57 -4.64 -17.27
C ARG A 231 -9.87 -5.06 -15.83
N TYR A 232 -8.93 -5.75 -15.17
CA TYR A 232 -9.09 -6.17 -13.78
C TYR A 232 -9.25 -4.98 -12.82
N PHE A 233 -8.37 -3.97 -12.89
CA PHE A 233 -8.45 -2.81 -12.02
C PHE A 233 -9.68 -1.94 -12.28
N LYS A 234 -10.12 -1.81 -13.53
CA LYS A 234 -11.43 -1.20 -13.86
C LYS A 234 -12.61 -1.94 -13.24
N GLN A 235 -12.52 -3.26 -13.03
CA GLN A 235 -13.54 -4.03 -12.31
C GLN A 235 -13.45 -3.87 -10.78
N GLN A 236 -12.28 -3.55 -10.23
CA GLN A 236 -12.09 -3.29 -8.79
C GLN A 236 -12.19 -1.81 -8.40
N SER A 237 -12.60 -0.93 -9.32
CA SER A 237 -12.68 0.53 -9.09
C SER A 237 -13.73 0.96 -8.04
N ASN A 238 -14.55 0.02 -7.56
CA ASN A 238 -15.44 0.22 -6.42
C ASN A 238 -14.80 -0.11 -5.07
N LYS A 239 -13.64 -0.79 -5.05
CA LYS A 239 -12.87 -1.17 -3.85
C LYS A 239 -11.61 -0.33 -3.65
N ILE A 240 -10.82 -0.13 -4.72
CA ILE A 240 -9.53 0.56 -4.67
C ILE A 240 -9.40 1.60 -5.78
N VAL A 241 -8.56 2.62 -5.56
CA VAL A 241 -8.16 3.58 -6.60
C VAL A 241 -6.90 3.10 -7.32
N THR A 242 -6.88 3.18 -8.66
CA THR A 242 -5.68 2.94 -9.46
C THR A 242 -5.02 4.24 -9.83
N PHE A 243 -3.80 4.42 -9.35
CA PHE A 243 -2.88 5.51 -9.68
C PHE A 243 -1.91 5.04 -10.77
N THR A 244 -1.43 5.95 -11.61
CA THR A 244 -0.47 5.59 -12.68
C THR A 244 0.61 6.65 -12.87
N VAL A 245 1.89 6.25 -12.92
CA VAL A 245 2.96 7.13 -13.41
C VAL A 245 3.03 7.02 -14.92
N THR A 246 2.99 8.16 -15.62
CA THR A 246 2.92 8.22 -17.09
C THR A 246 4.07 9.03 -17.66
N PRO A 247 4.72 8.60 -18.77
CA PRO A 247 5.87 9.31 -19.31
C PRO A 247 5.50 10.59 -20.06
N ASP A 248 4.27 10.69 -20.57
CA ASP A 248 3.83 11.79 -21.42
C ASP A 248 2.32 12.11 -21.28
N ASN A 249 1.91 13.24 -21.87
CA ASN A 249 0.51 13.68 -21.87
C ASN A 249 -0.44 12.73 -22.63
N VAL A 250 0.06 11.95 -23.59
CA VAL A 250 -0.74 11.00 -24.38
C VAL A 250 -1.14 9.81 -23.51
N SER A 251 -0.20 9.36 -22.69
CA SER A 251 -0.31 8.29 -21.71
C SER A 251 -1.12 8.73 -20.50
N LYS A 252 -0.89 9.95 -19.99
CA LYS A 252 -1.76 10.62 -19.00
C LYS A 252 -3.22 10.59 -19.43
N LYS A 253 -3.52 11.07 -20.64
CA LYS A 253 -4.89 11.08 -21.19
C LYS A 253 -5.48 9.67 -21.30
N TYR A 254 -4.67 8.68 -21.68
CA TYR A 254 -5.11 7.29 -21.80
C TYR A 254 -5.43 6.65 -20.43
N SER A 255 -4.63 6.95 -19.39
CA SER A 255 -4.89 6.56 -18.01
C SER A 255 -6.21 7.16 -17.51
N SER A 256 -6.40 8.49 -17.60
CA SER A 256 -7.65 9.15 -17.19
C SER A 256 -8.88 8.64 -17.95
N THR A 257 -8.76 8.35 -19.25
CA THR A 257 -9.86 7.78 -20.07
C THR A 257 -10.27 6.38 -19.60
N ASN A 258 -9.38 5.66 -18.90
CA ASN A 258 -9.66 4.35 -18.32
C ASN A 258 -10.16 4.41 -16.86
N GLY A 259 -10.34 5.61 -16.29
CA GLY A 259 -10.82 5.80 -14.92
C GLY A 259 -9.72 5.75 -13.85
N PHE A 260 -8.46 5.84 -14.26
CA PHE A 260 -7.30 5.87 -13.36
C PHE A 260 -6.85 7.31 -13.09
N VAL A 261 -6.08 7.51 -12.02
CA VAL A 261 -5.55 8.83 -11.62
C VAL A 261 -4.08 8.92 -12.01
N PRO A 262 -3.70 9.71 -13.02
CA PRO A 262 -2.30 9.78 -13.47
C PRO A 262 -1.50 10.95 -12.91
N THR A 263 -0.22 10.70 -12.66
CA THR A 263 0.82 11.73 -12.60
C THR A 263 1.76 11.59 -13.81
N ILE A 264 2.50 12.65 -14.16
CA ILE A 264 3.54 12.57 -15.19
C ILE A 264 4.91 12.51 -14.51
N ASN A 265 5.68 11.48 -14.85
CA ASN A 265 7.12 11.49 -14.69
C ASN A 265 7.76 10.81 -15.91
N PRO A 266 8.65 11.48 -16.66
CA PRO A 266 9.26 10.93 -17.88
C PRO A 266 10.50 10.06 -17.61
N ASN A 267 10.87 9.87 -16.35
CA ASN A 267 12.02 9.10 -15.86
C ASN A 267 11.76 8.65 -14.41
N ASP A 268 12.66 7.84 -13.85
CA ASP A 268 12.52 7.28 -12.49
C ASP A 268 13.05 8.22 -11.40
N ILE A 269 13.16 9.52 -11.71
CA ILE A 269 13.73 10.53 -10.81
C ILE A 269 12.59 11.34 -10.20
N TYR A 270 12.41 11.18 -8.89
CA TYR A 270 11.33 11.81 -8.13
C TYR A 270 11.80 12.99 -7.25
N ASP A 271 13.00 13.51 -7.43
CA ASP A 271 13.53 14.67 -6.68
C ASP A 271 13.14 16.05 -7.28
N LYS A 272 12.35 16.06 -8.36
CA LYS A 272 12.00 17.26 -9.16
C LYS A 272 10.53 17.56 -9.25
#